data_AF-A0A7C3UXP8-F1
#
_entry.id   AF-A0A7C3UXP8-F1
#
_cell.length_a   1.000
_cell.length_b   1.000
_cell.length_c   1.000
_cell.angle_alpha   90.00
_cell.angle_beta   90.00
_cell.angle_gamma   90.00
#
_symmetry.space_group_name_H-M   'P 1'
#
loop_
_entity.id
_entity.type
_entity.pdbx_description
1 polymer ?
#
loop_
_entity_poly.entity_id
_entity_poly.type
_entity_poly.pdbx_seq_one_letter_code
_entity_poly.pdbx_strand_id
1 'polypeptide(L)'
;MESGIHHRVVQQKMMILSFCFKMRKGVTLLELLVVMVIIGILATAAVRTWDVTMEKGRYEETFRELEEISRAIVGDERMVVSGERTDFGFVGDCGMLPRNLIDLAQRPDYCDSLLWRGPYVKPTFAENPRSFLFDAWGDSYIYIPESLFIRSLGGGSDVAYGRWITKRFAQRIGDLLNNRVSGVIEDAFGNRPKKSDLPFLSLYIFYPWQGALLRDSMEFDSLRPGEFSFEPIPQGKVRLVAVYRKSVPSESIDKYLTVYPKIGKEDLTLRFGSVLF
;
A
#
# COMPACT_ATOMS: atom_id res chain seq x y z
N MET A 1 34.39 -31.33 -48.95
CA MET A 1 35.38 -31.73 -47.92
C MET A 1 35.04 -30.93 -46.68
N GLU A 2 34.48 -31.64 -45.70
CA GLU A 2 34.36 -31.27 -44.29
C GLU A 2 33.44 -30.10 -43.89
N SER A 3 32.13 -30.40 -43.95
CA SER A 3 31.15 -30.01 -42.94
C SER A 3 31.58 -30.54 -41.56
N GLY A 4 32.18 -29.71 -40.71
CA GLY A 4 32.76 -30.21 -39.46
C GLY A 4 32.84 -29.25 -38.28
N ILE A 5 32.17 -28.09 -38.29
CA ILE A 5 32.44 -27.04 -37.28
C ILE A 5 31.21 -26.66 -36.43
N HIS A 6 29.98 -27.05 -36.80
CA HIS A 6 28.77 -26.67 -36.05
C HIS A 6 28.23 -27.71 -35.05
N HIS A 7 28.95 -28.79 -34.76
CA HIS A 7 28.43 -29.88 -33.93
C HIS A 7 29.31 -30.27 -32.73
N ARG A 8 30.09 -29.33 -32.17
CA ARG A 8 30.96 -29.58 -31.00
C ARG A 8 30.76 -28.63 -29.81
N VAL A 9 29.55 -28.11 -29.59
CA VAL A 9 29.23 -27.32 -28.38
C VAL A 9 27.99 -27.81 -27.62
N VAL A 10 27.33 -28.90 -28.06
CA VAL A 10 26.12 -29.44 -27.40
C VAL A 10 26.42 -30.63 -26.46
N GLN A 11 27.68 -30.93 -26.15
CA GLN A 11 28.05 -32.09 -25.33
C GLN A 11 29.08 -31.75 -24.25
N GLN A 12 28.93 -30.60 -23.58
CA GLN A 12 29.75 -30.27 -22.41
C GLN A 12 28.90 -30.31 -21.15
N LYS A 13 29.00 -31.46 -20.48
CA LYS A 13 28.62 -31.71 -19.07
C LYS A 13 27.14 -31.60 -18.73
N MET A 14 26.32 -32.35 -19.45
CA MET A 14 25.30 -33.16 -18.77
C MET A 14 26.06 -34.26 -18.00
N MET A 15 26.62 -33.90 -16.84
CA MET A 15 27.18 -34.86 -15.87
C MET A 15 26.00 -35.56 -15.20
N ILE A 16 25.31 -36.40 -15.97
CA ILE A 16 24.47 -37.44 -15.43
C ILE A 16 25.40 -38.26 -14.54
N LEU A 17 25.12 -38.24 -13.25
CA LEU A 17 25.57 -39.24 -12.29
C LEU A 17 25.09 -40.61 -12.78
N SER A 18 25.79 -41.19 -13.76
CA SER A 18 25.65 -42.59 -14.11
C SER A 18 26.36 -43.40 -13.03
N PHE A 19 25.64 -43.63 -11.93
CA PHE A 19 25.92 -44.74 -11.04
C PHE A 19 25.59 -46.04 -11.79
N CYS A 20 26.54 -46.53 -12.59
CA CYS A 20 26.48 -47.87 -13.14
C CYS A 20 26.82 -48.87 -12.02
N PHE A 21 25.81 -49.27 -11.24
CA PHE A 21 25.97 -50.30 -10.21
C PHE A 21 26.12 -51.67 -10.89
N LYS A 22 27.37 -52.05 -11.18
CA LYS A 22 27.72 -53.35 -11.76
C LYS A 22 27.49 -54.43 -10.69
N MET A 23 26.27 -54.95 -10.63
CA MET A 23 25.88 -56.06 -9.75
C MET A 23 26.53 -57.37 -10.20
N ARG A 24 27.76 -57.64 -9.74
CA ARG A 24 28.33 -59.00 -9.70
C ARG A 24 29.29 -59.16 -8.51
N LYS A 25 28.74 -59.79 -7.46
CA LYS A 25 29.32 -60.54 -6.32
C LYS A 25 28.57 -60.12 -5.04
N GLY A 26 28.26 -61.12 -4.21
CA GLY A 26 27.33 -61.01 -3.07
C GLY A 26 27.67 -59.82 -2.18
N VAL A 27 26.66 -58.97 -1.95
CA VAL A 27 26.75 -57.84 -1.04
C VAL A 27 27.08 -58.38 0.34
N THR A 28 28.21 -57.93 0.91
CA THR A 28 28.57 -58.34 2.26
C THR A 28 27.74 -57.56 3.28
N LEU A 29 27.44 -58.16 4.43
CA LEU A 29 26.76 -57.49 5.55
C LEU A 29 27.46 -56.17 5.94
N LEU A 30 28.80 -56.16 5.84
CA LEU A 30 29.63 -54.98 6.12
C LEU A 30 29.40 -53.84 5.12
N GLU A 31 29.22 -54.15 3.84
CA GLU A 31 29.02 -53.14 2.80
C GLU A 31 27.67 -52.43 2.96
N LEU A 32 26.60 -53.18 3.25
CA LEU A 32 25.30 -52.59 3.58
C LEU A 32 25.36 -51.74 4.85
N LEU A 33 26.12 -52.19 5.86
CA LEU A 33 26.32 -51.43 7.09
C LEU A 33 27.00 -50.08 6.81
N VAL A 34 28.08 -50.07 6.03
CA VAL A 34 28.78 -48.83 5.67
C VAL A 34 27.87 -47.88 4.88
N VAL A 35 27.08 -48.40 3.94
CA VAL A 35 26.12 -47.59 3.18
C VAL A 35 25.05 -46.98 4.09
N MET A 36 24.50 -47.75 5.03
CA MET A 36 23.52 -47.23 5.99
C MET A 36 24.09 -46.13 6.89
N VAL A 37 25.35 -46.27 7.33
CA VAL A 37 26.05 -45.23 8.12
C VAL A 37 26.22 -43.95 7.29
N ILE A 38 26.66 -44.06 6.03
CA ILE A 38 26.84 -42.89 5.15
C ILE A 38 25.49 -42.21 4.89
N ILE A 39 24.43 -42.96 4.59
CA ILE A 39 23.08 -42.40 4.38
C ILE A 39 22.58 -41.72 5.66
N GLY A 40 22.82 -42.29 6.85
CA GLY A 40 22.43 -41.66 8.12
C GLY A 40 23.10 -40.31 8.35
N ILE A 41 24.40 -40.20 8.03
CA ILE A 41 25.15 -38.93 8.13
C ILE A 41 24.60 -37.91 7.12
N LEU A 42 24.41 -38.32 5.86
CA LEU A 42 23.88 -37.45 4.81
C LEU A 42 22.45 -36.99 5.09
N ALA A 43 21.59 -37.88 5.59
CA ALA A 43 20.21 -37.56 5.96
C ALA A 43 20.17 -36.50 7.08
N THR A 44 21.04 -36.64 8.10
CA THR A 44 21.12 -35.66 9.19
C THR A 44 21.57 -34.28 8.68
N ALA A 45 22.54 -34.24 7.76
CA ALA A 45 22.97 -32.98 7.14
C ALA A 45 21.85 -32.36 6.27
N ALA A 46 21.14 -33.17 5.50
CA ALA A 46 20.05 -32.73 4.64
C ALA A 46 18.88 -32.09 5.42
N VAL A 47 18.47 -32.72 6.54
CA VAL A 47 17.39 -32.19 7.40
C VAL A 47 17.73 -30.78 7.91
N ARG A 48 18.96 -30.57 8.40
CA ARG A 48 19.40 -29.26 8.91
C ARG A 48 19.36 -28.18 7.82
N THR A 49 19.71 -28.52 6.58
CA THR A 49 19.66 -27.57 5.46
C THR A 49 18.23 -27.23 5.05
N TRP A 50 17.31 -28.18 5.13
CA TRP A 50 15.89 -27.97 4.83
C TRP A 50 15.23 -27.01 5.83
N ASP A 51 15.46 -27.18 7.13
CA ASP A 51 14.88 -26.31 8.16
C ASP A 51 15.25 -24.83 7.94
N VAL A 52 16.53 -24.54 7.66
CA VAL A 52 17.01 -23.16 7.40
C VAL A 52 16.39 -22.58 6.13
N THR A 53 16.26 -23.39 5.08
CA THR A 53 15.69 -22.94 3.80
C THR A 53 14.20 -22.64 3.94
N MET A 54 13.46 -23.49 4.66
CA MET A 54 12.05 -23.28 4.94
C MET A 54 11.81 -22.04 5.78
N GLU A 55 12.58 -21.84 6.86
CA GLU A 55 12.44 -20.65 7.71
C GLU A 55 12.73 -19.35 6.95
N LYS A 56 13.75 -19.35 6.07
CA LYS A 56 14.01 -18.19 5.20
C LYS A 56 12.85 -17.94 4.23
N GLY A 57 12.28 -19.01 3.65
CA GLY A 57 11.12 -18.90 2.76
C GLY A 57 9.91 -18.28 3.47
N ARG A 58 9.58 -18.76 4.68
CA ARG A 58 8.51 -18.23 5.52
C ARG A 58 8.71 -16.77 5.90
N TYR A 59 9.95 -16.39 6.22
CA TYR A 59 10.30 -14.99 6.49
C TYR A 59 10.06 -14.10 5.28
N GLU A 60 10.55 -14.50 4.10
CA GLU A 60 10.40 -13.72 2.86
C GLU A 60 8.93 -13.64 2.39
N GLU A 61 8.14 -14.68 2.61
CA GLU A 61 6.70 -14.68 2.39
C GLU A 61 5.98 -13.70 3.31
N THR A 62 6.12 -13.87 4.62
CA THR A 62 5.53 -12.99 5.64
C THR A 62 5.93 -11.53 5.45
N PHE A 63 7.19 -11.26 5.14
CA PHE A 63 7.65 -9.90 4.87
C PHE A 63 6.94 -9.27 3.66
N ARG A 64 6.76 -10.04 2.57
CA ARG A 64 6.03 -9.57 1.39
C ARG A 64 4.55 -9.33 1.70
N GLU A 65 3.92 -10.21 2.47
CA GLU A 65 2.52 -10.05 2.88
C GLU A 65 2.32 -8.80 3.74
N LEU A 66 3.19 -8.55 4.72
CA LEU A 66 3.16 -7.33 5.53
C LEU A 66 3.30 -6.06 4.66
N GLU A 67 4.13 -6.11 3.62
CA GLU A 67 4.29 -5.01 2.66
C GLU A 67 3.03 -4.79 1.81
N GLU A 68 2.33 -5.86 1.44
CA GLU A 68 1.06 -5.79 0.71
C GLU A 68 -0.07 -5.28 1.60
N ILE A 69 -0.18 -5.74 2.84
CA ILE A 69 -1.17 -5.26 3.81
C ILE A 69 -0.91 -3.78 4.13
N SER A 70 0.35 -3.39 4.33
CA SER A 70 0.73 -1.98 4.50
C SER A 70 0.21 -1.13 3.34
N ARG A 71 0.43 -1.57 2.09
CA ARG A 71 -0.06 -0.86 0.90
C ARG A 71 -1.59 -0.89 0.79
N ALA A 72 -2.26 -1.95 1.20
CA ALA A 72 -3.72 -1.97 1.26
C ALA A 72 -4.28 -0.94 2.25
N ILE A 73 -3.57 -0.67 3.37
CA ILE A 73 -3.97 0.32 4.37
C ILE A 73 -3.71 1.75 3.87
N VAL A 74 -2.48 2.09 3.48
CA VAL A 74 -2.07 3.48 3.19
C VAL A 74 -1.90 3.81 1.71
N GLY A 75 -2.07 2.82 0.83
CA GLY A 75 -1.85 2.87 -0.62
C GLY A 75 -0.40 2.61 -1.06
N ASP A 76 -0.22 2.34 -2.35
CA ASP A 76 1.09 2.23 -2.98
C ASP A 76 1.52 3.59 -3.59
N GLU A 77 2.62 4.14 -3.08
CA GLU A 77 3.22 5.39 -3.57
C GLU A 77 3.72 5.29 -5.01
N ARG A 78 3.98 4.08 -5.51
CA ARG A 78 4.51 3.82 -6.85
C ARG A 78 3.42 3.89 -7.93
N MET A 79 2.15 3.85 -7.54
CA MET A 79 1.01 3.86 -8.45
C MET A 79 0.68 5.30 -8.87
N VAL A 80 1.39 5.78 -9.89
CA VAL A 80 1.29 7.14 -10.42
C VAL A 80 0.73 7.12 -11.84
N VAL A 81 -0.30 7.92 -12.10
CA VAL A 81 -0.89 8.12 -13.43
C VAL A 81 -0.89 9.62 -13.73
N SER A 82 -0.39 9.99 -14.91
CA SER A 82 -0.27 11.40 -15.33
C SER A 82 0.47 12.30 -14.33
N GLY A 83 1.47 11.74 -13.64
CA GLY A 83 2.28 12.46 -12.65
C GLY A 83 1.65 12.60 -11.26
N GLU A 84 0.44 12.07 -11.04
CA GLU A 84 -0.19 12.05 -9.72
C GLU A 84 -0.36 10.64 -9.15
N ARG A 85 -0.14 10.49 -7.85
CA ARG A 85 -0.46 9.25 -7.14
C ARG A 85 -1.96 8.95 -7.24
N THR A 86 -2.29 7.69 -7.48
CA THR A 86 -3.68 7.24 -7.69
C THR A 86 -4.18 6.30 -6.61
N ASP A 87 -3.28 5.63 -5.90
CA ASP A 87 -3.62 4.67 -4.84
C ASP A 87 -3.28 5.23 -3.46
N PHE A 88 -4.29 5.33 -2.59
CA PHE A 88 -4.17 5.77 -1.20
C PHE A 88 -4.71 4.74 -0.20
N GLY A 89 -5.03 3.53 -0.68
CA GLY A 89 -5.56 2.44 0.12
C GLY A 89 -6.85 2.79 0.87
N PHE A 90 -7.19 1.95 1.85
CA PHE A 90 -8.36 2.13 2.69
C PHE A 90 -8.40 3.52 3.35
N VAL A 91 -7.26 4.04 3.80
CA VAL A 91 -7.19 5.33 4.49
C VAL A 91 -7.60 6.49 3.59
N GLY A 92 -7.16 6.50 2.33
CA GLY A 92 -7.51 7.60 1.43
C GLY A 92 -8.93 7.55 0.89
N ASP A 93 -9.53 6.36 0.88
CA ASP A 93 -10.91 6.17 0.44
C ASP A 93 -11.92 6.42 1.58
N CYS A 94 -11.66 5.87 2.77
CA CYS A 94 -12.58 5.98 3.92
C CYS A 94 -12.22 7.14 4.88
N GLY A 95 -11.07 7.79 4.73
CA GLY A 95 -10.67 8.90 5.62
C GLY A 95 -10.45 8.47 7.08
N MET A 96 -10.06 7.22 7.30
CA MET A 96 -9.78 6.62 8.60
C MET A 96 -8.95 5.34 8.45
N LEU A 97 -8.30 4.90 9.54
CA LEU A 97 -7.67 3.58 9.58
C LEU A 97 -8.73 2.47 9.66
N PRO A 98 -8.49 1.30 9.03
CA PRO A 98 -9.37 0.14 9.24
C PRO A 98 -9.32 -0.28 10.72
N ARG A 99 -10.45 -0.74 11.26
CA ARG A 99 -10.52 -1.19 12.68
C ARG A 99 -9.88 -2.55 12.87
N ASN A 100 -9.86 -3.34 11.81
CA ASN A 100 -9.29 -4.67 11.75
C ASN A 100 -8.83 -4.96 10.31
N LEU A 101 -8.09 -6.05 10.12
CA LEU A 101 -7.62 -6.40 8.78
C LEU A 101 -8.76 -6.90 7.86
N ILE A 102 -9.86 -7.45 8.40
CA ILE A 102 -10.96 -7.93 7.55
C ILE A 102 -11.63 -6.81 6.74
N ASP A 103 -11.58 -5.57 7.25
CA ASP A 103 -12.08 -4.36 6.57
C ASP A 103 -11.35 -4.08 5.23
N LEU A 104 -10.17 -4.65 5.02
CA LEU A 104 -9.42 -4.56 3.76
C LEU A 104 -9.98 -5.49 2.68
N ALA A 105 -10.57 -6.62 3.07
CA ALA A 105 -11.13 -7.61 2.15
C ALA A 105 -12.64 -7.41 1.94
N GLN A 106 -13.34 -6.93 2.96
CA GLN A 106 -14.78 -6.75 2.95
C GLN A 106 -15.11 -5.33 3.37
N ARG A 107 -16.06 -4.70 2.68
CA ARG A 107 -16.49 -3.36 3.04
C ARG A 107 -17.09 -3.36 4.44
N PRO A 108 -16.57 -2.55 5.38
CA PRO A 108 -17.18 -2.42 6.69
C PRO A 108 -18.45 -1.57 6.64
N ASP A 109 -19.38 -1.82 7.55
CA ASP A 109 -20.64 -1.07 7.64
C ASP A 109 -20.47 0.41 7.97
N TYR A 110 -19.34 0.76 8.61
CA TYR A 110 -19.02 2.14 8.96
C TYR A 110 -18.36 2.93 7.84
N CYS A 111 -18.04 2.31 6.68
CA CYS A 111 -17.56 3.03 5.50
C CYS A 111 -18.60 2.93 4.36
N ASP A 112 -18.96 4.09 3.82
CA ASP A 112 -19.93 4.23 2.74
C ASP A 112 -19.48 3.43 1.51
N SER A 113 -20.45 2.76 0.89
CA SER A 113 -20.31 2.08 -0.40
C SER A 113 -19.81 2.97 -1.53
N LEU A 114 -20.09 4.28 -1.49
CA LEU A 114 -19.60 5.22 -2.49
C LEU A 114 -18.12 5.61 -2.30
N LEU A 115 -17.59 5.39 -1.09
CA LEU A 115 -16.22 5.70 -0.74
C LEU A 115 -15.30 4.49 -0.87
N TRP A 116 -15.71 3.35 -0.33
CA TRP A 116 -14.89 2.15 -0.31
C TRP A 116 -14.67 1.59 -1.72
N ARG A 117 -13.41 1.53 -2.19
CA ARG A 117 -13.03 1.06 -3.54
C ARG A 117 -12.37 -0.31 -3.55
N GLY A 118 -12.40 -1.01 -2.41
CA GLY A 118 -11.81 -2.32 -2.26
C GLY A 118 -12.56 -3.43 -3.05
N PRO A 119 -12.18 -4.71 -2.83
CA PRO A 119 -11.18 -5.20 -1.86
C PRO A 119 -9.77 -4.69 -2.13
N TYR A 120 -9.03 -4.34 -1.07
CA TYR A 120 -7.66 -3.81 -1.16
C TYR A 120 -6.58 -4.89 -1.09
N VAL A 121 -6.95 -6.10 -0.66
CA VAL A 121 -6.07 -7.28 -0.65
C VAL A 121 -6.34 -8.15 -1.88
N LYS A 122 -5.29 -8.82 -2.39
CA LYS A 122 -5.35 -9.53 -3.68
C LYS A 122 -6.21 -10.80 -3.66
N PRO A 123 -6.73 -11.24 -4.83
CA PRO A 123 -7.47 -12.50 -4.96
C PRO A 123 -6.64 -13.78 -4.81
N THR A 124 -5.31 -13.74 -4.64
CA THR A 124 -4.57 -14.94 -4.18
C THR A 124 -5.02 -15.38 -2.79
N PHE A 125 -5.62 -14.46 -2.03
CA PHE A 125 -6.40 -14.77 -0.83
C PHE A 125 -7.83 -15.28 -1.15
N ALA A 126 -8.24 -15.48 -2.41
CA ALA A 126 -9.61 -15.93 -2.73
C ALA A 126 -9.81 -17.44 -2.52
N GLU A 127 -8.75 -18.24 -2.60
CA GLU A 127 -8.82 -19.67 -2.23
C GLU A 127 -9.08 -19.83 -0.72
N ASN A 128 -8.54 -18.91 0.08
CA ASN A 128 -8.84 -18.78 1.50
C ASN A 128 -9.01 -17.29 1.86
N PRO A 129 -10.25 -16.75 1.92
CA PRO A 129 -10.54 -15.32 2.11
C PRO A 129 -10.05 -14.71 3.44
N ARG A 130 -9.36 -15.51 4.26
CA ARG A 130 -8.77 -15.13 5.53
C ARG A 130 -7.27 -15.43 5.62
N SER A 131 -6.62 -15.95 4.57
CA SER A 131 -5.20 -16.29 4.67
C SER A 131 -4.31 -15.07 4.92
N PHE A 132 -4.68 -13.88 4.43
CA PHE A 132 -3.97 -12.64 4.74
C PHE A 132 -4.01 -12.20 6.22
N LEU A 133 -4.77 -12.91 7.06
CA LEU A 133 -4.80 -12.68 8.51
C LEU A 133 -3.70 -13.44 9.24
N PHE A 134 -3.07 -14.41 8.57
CA PHE A 134 -2.08 -15.32 9.14
C PHE A 134 -0.75 -15.18 8.42
N ASP A 135 0.34 -15.42 9.15
CA ASP A 135 1.68 -15.48 8.59
C ASP A 135 2.03 -16.89 8.08
N ALA A 136 3.23 -17.05 7.53
CA ALA A 136 3.70 -18.32 6.97
C ALA A 136 3.95 -19.43 8.02
N TRP A 137 3.85 -19.12 9.32
CA TRP A 137 3.85 -20.09 10.42
C TRP A 137 2.43 -20.44 10.90
N GLY A 138 1.41 -19.75 10.39
CA GLY A 138 0.00 -19.94 10.75
C GLY A 138 -0.46 -19.07 11.92
N ASP A 139 0.39 -18.16 12.40
CA ASP A 139 0.06 -17.25 13.50
C ASP A 139 -0.65 -16.00 12.96
N SER A 140 -1.63 -15.47 13.71
CA SER A 140 -2.34 -14.27 13.30
C SER A 140 -1.45 -13.02 13.39
N TYR A 141 -1.59 -12.12 12.42
CA TYR A 141 -0.95 -10.81 12.50
C TYR A 141 -1.48 -9.97 13.67
N ILE A 142 -0.58 -9.29 14.37
CA ILE A 142 -0.91 -8.27 15.37
C ILE A 142 -1.08 -6.94 14.65
N TYR A 143 -2.31 -6.45 14.64
CA TYR A 143 -2.68 -5.15 14.11
C TYR A 143 -3.46 -4.36 15.16
N ILE A 144 -2.93 -3.19 15.52
CA ILE A 144 -3.61 -2.21 16.37
C ILE A 144 -3.60 -0.90 15.58
N PRO A 145 -4.76 -0.34 15.19
CA PRO A 145 -4.82 0.81 14.28
C PRO A 145 -3.91 1.97 14.73
N GLU A 146 -3.98 2.33 16.01
CA GLU A 146 -3.25 3.47 16.60
C GLU A 146 -1.73 3.25 16.67
N SER A 147 -1.27 2.00 16.54
CA SER A 147 0.15 1.66 16.61
C SER A 147 0.91 1.97 15.32
N LEU A 148 0.19 2.12 14.20
CA LEU A 148 0.72 2.39 12.85
C LEU A 148 1.71 1.33 12.33
N PHE A 149 1.66 0.14 12.90
CA PHE A 149 2.38 -1.03 12.39
C PHE A 149 1.48 -2.27 12.38
N ILE A 150 1.90 -3.21 11.56
CA ILE A 150 1.43 -4.59 11.59
C ILE A 150 2.63 -5.50 11.87
N ARG A 151 2.43 -6.56 12.64
CA ARG A 151 3.51 -7.44 13.11
C ARG A 151 3.15 -8.92 13.00
N SER A 152 4.12 -9.73 12.58
CA SER A 152 4.14 -11.18 12.80
C SER A 152 5.13 -11.52 13.92
N LEU A 153 4.82 -12.57 14.69
CA LEU A 153 5.68 -13.13 15.73
C LEU A 153 6.73 -14.10 15.17
N GLY A 154 6.62 -14.49 13.90
CA GLY A 154 7.57 -15.34 13.20
C GLY A 154 7.62 -16.77 13.74
N GLY A 155 6.47 -17.38 14.06
CA GLY A 155 6.42 -18.72 14.68
C GLY A 155 6.98 -18.77 16.10
N GLY A 156 7.06 -17.62 16.77
CA GLY A 156 7.50 -17.47 18.16
C GLY A 156 6.37 -16.98 19.05
N SER A 157 6.61 -16.96 20.37
CA SER A 157 5.68 -16.34 21.31
C SER A 157 5.91 -14.83 21.42
N ASP A 158 5.00 -14.13 22.10
CA ASP A 158 5.11 -12.69 22.42
C ASP A 158 6.38 -12.32 23.20
N VAL A 159 7.10 -13.29 23.76
CA VAL A 159 8.37 -13.06 24.48
C VAL A 159 9.61 -13.27 23.61
N ALA A 160 9.45 -13.79 22.39
CA ALA A 160 10.54 -14.08 21.44
C ALA A 160 10.79 -12.92 20.47
N TYR A 161 11.05 -11.72 21.02
CA TYR A 161 11.18 -10.45 20.27
C TYR A 161 12.16 -10.49 19.08
N GLY A 162 13.18 -11.35 19.11
CA GLY A 162 14.19 -11.47 18.06
C GLY A 162 13.68 -12.06 16.74
N ARG A 163 12.47 -12.64 16.72
CA ARG A 163 11.85 -13.21 15.49
C ARG A 163 10.77 -12.31 14.90
N TRP A 164 10.42 -11.22 15.56
CA TRP A 164 9.32 -10.36 15.15
C TRP A 164 9.62 -9.69 13.82
N ILE A 165 8.65 -9.76 12.92
CA ILE A 165 8.68 -9.05 11.65
C ILE A 165 7.66 -7.92 11.77
N THR A 166 8.13 -6.68 11.83
CA THR A 166 7.26 -5.50 12.01
C THR A 166 7.32 -4.62 10.77
N LYS A 167 6.16 -4.31 10.21
CA LYS A 167 6.02 -3.32 9.14
C LYS A 167 5.28 -2.10 9.67
N ARG A 168 5.99 -0.98 9.76
CA ARG A 168 5.42 0.34 10.00
C ARG A 168 4.92 0.92 8.67
N PHE A 169 3.72 1.48 8.66
CA PHE A 169 3.12 2.09 7.46
C PHE A 169 2.94 3.61 7.58
N ALA A 170 3.07 4.19 8.78
CA ALA A 170 3.16 5.64 8.99
C ALA A 170 3.97 5.97 10.25
N GLN A 171 4.49 7.20 10.33
CA GLN A 171 5.19 7.67 11.54
C GLN A 171 4.21 8.22 12.57
N ARG A 172 3.20 8.98 12.11
CA ARG A 172 2.12 9.52 12.95
C ARG A 172 0.79 9.38 12.24
N ILE A 173 -0.29 9.30 13.03
CA ILE A 173 -1.65 9.24 12.48
C ILE A 173 -1.99 10.53 11.73
N GLY A 174 -1.45 11.67 12.20
CA GLY A 174 -1.62 12.97 11.56
C GLY A 174 -0.99 13.05 10.16
N ASP A 175 0.05 12.26 9.87
CA ASP A 175 0.62 12.22 8.52
C ASP A 175 -0.40 11.69 7.50
N LEU A 176 -1.31 10.83 7.95
CA LEU A 176 -2.35 10.23 7.14
C LEU A 176 -3.66 11.03 7.16
N LEU A 177 -4.07 11.56 8.32
CA LEU A 177 -5.40 12.12 8.51
C LEU A 177 -5.44 13.65 8.66
N ASN A 178 -4.32 14.29 9.01
CA ASN A 178 -4.26 15.71 9.33
C ASN A 178 -3.32 16.43 8.37
N ASN A 179 -3.69 16.46 7.09
CA ASN A 179 -2.99 17.23 6.07
C ASN A 179 -3.74 18.54 5.78
N ARG A 180 -3.04 19.47 5.12
CA ARG A 180 -3.56 20.79 4.76
C ARG A 180 -3.80 20.90 3.26
N VAL A 181 -4.89 21.56 2.89
CA VAL A 181 -5.17 21.98 1.50
C VAL A 181 -5.30 23.50 1.48
N SER A 182 -4.38 24.20 0.82
CA SER A 182 -4.31 25.65 0.85
C SER A 182 -3.99 26.25 -0.51
N GLY A 183 -4.35 27.52 -0.68
CA GLY A 183 -4.08 28.23 -1.92
C GLY A 183 -4.77 29.58 -2.02
N VAL A 184 -4.87 30.06 -3.25
CA VAL A 184 -5.43 31.35 -3.61
C VAL A 184 -6.46 31.20 -4.74
N ILE A 185 -7.43 32.11 -4.73
CA ILE A 185 -8.43 32.26 -5.78
C ILE A 185 -8.08 33.50 -6.62
N GLU A 186 -8.15 33.33 -7.94
CA GLU A 186 -7.86 34.34 -8.93
C GLU A 186 -8.91 34.37 -10.04
N ASP A 187 -9.05 35.50 -10.73
CA ASP A 187 -9.78 35.60 -11.98
C ASP A 187 -8.91 35.24 -13.20
N ALA A 188 -9.47 35.35 -14.41
CA ALA A 188 -8.77 35.05 -15.65
C ALA A 188 -7.47 35.85 -15.86
N PHE A 189 -7.35 37.03 -15.25
CA PHE A 189 -6.18 37.91 -15.33
C PHE A 189 -5.23 37.78 -14.13
N GLY A 190 -5.50 36.88 -13.19
CA GLY A 190 -4.68 36.69 -12.00
C GLY A 190 -4.96 37.71 -10.89
N ASN A 191 -6.04 38.49 -11.00
CA ASN A 191 -6.43 39.39 -9.92
C ASN A 191 -7.03 38.58 -8.77
N ARG A 192 -6.77 39.01 -7.53
CA ARG A 192 -7.41 38.45 -6.34
C ARG A 192 -8.77 39.13 -6.07
N PRO A 193 -9.73 38.42 -5.45
CA PRO A 193 -11.00 39.00 -5.03
C PRO A 193 -10.80 40.27 -4.19
N LYS A 194 -11.68 41.27 -4.32
CA LYS A 194 -11.73 42.38 -3.37
C LYS A 194 -12.64 42.02 -2.20
N LYS A 195 -12.57 42.78 -1.11
CA LYS A 195 -13.46 42.61 0.05
C LYS A 195 -14.95 42.65 -0.34
N SER A 196 -15.30 43.44 -1.35
CA SER A 196 -16.68 43.52 -1.89
C SER A 196 -17.16 42.24 -2.59
N ASP A 197 -16.25 41.36 -2.99
CA ASP A 197 -16.56 40.14 -3.75
C ASP A 197 -16.73 38.92 -2.84
N LEU A 198 -16.16 38.96 -1.64
CA LEU A 198 -16.17 37.85 -0.67
C LEU A 198 -17.59 37.32 -0.36
N PRO A 199 -18.64 38.15 -0.18
CA PRO A 199 -19.99 37.64 0.07
C PRO A 199 -20.58 36.79 -1.07
N PHE A 200 -20.07 36.98 -2.29
CA PHE A 200 -20.53 36.26 -3.48
C PHE A 200 -19.68 35.04 -3.79
N LEU A 201 -18.54 34.87 -3.10
CA LEU A 201 -17.62 33.76 -3.26
C LEU A 201 -17.93 32.67 -2.24
N SER A 202 -17.93 31.42 -2.68
CA SER A 202 -18.10 30.27 -1.81
C SER A 202 -17.15 29.17 -2.23
N LEU A 203 -16.48 28.55 -1.25
CA LEU A 203 -15.53 27.48 -1.47
C LEU A 203 -15.92 26.29 -0.61
N TYR A 204 -16.04 25.13 -1.26
CA TYR A 204 -16.42 23.88 -0.64
C TYR A 204 -15.37 22.82 -0.93
N ILE A 205 -14.96 22.08 0.09
CA ILE A 205 -14.14 20.88 -0.09
C ILE A 205 -14.96 19.64 0.29
N PHE A 206 -14.85 18.59 -0.52
CA PHE A 206 -15.46 17.30 -0.28
C PHE A 206 -14.37 16.26 -0.11
N TYR A 207 -14.38 15.57 1.03
CA TYR A 207 -13.36 14.61 1.41
C TYR A 207 -13.95 13.52 2.31
N PRO A 208 -13.38 12.31 2.29
CA PRO A 208 -13.81 11.26 3.18
C PRO A 208 -13.33 11.55 4.61
N TRP A 209 -14.17 11.31 5.60
CA TRP A 209 -13.82 11.39 7.00
C TRP A 209 -14.63 10.38 7.79
N GLN A 210 -13.96 9.52 8.55
CA GLN A 210 -14.62 8.48 9.37
C GLN A 210 -15.65 7.64 8.60
N GLY A 211 -15.35 7.32 7.34
CA GLY A 211 -16.17 6.47 6.48
C GLY A 211 -17.36 7.17 5.80
N ALA A 212 -17.51 8.48 5.94
CA ALA A 212 -18.54 9.26 5.25
C ALA A 212 -17.94 10.38 4.39
N LEU A 213 -18.61 10.75 3.30
CA LEU A 213 -18.21 11.90 2.49
C LEU A 213 -18.70 13.17 3.18
N LEU A 214 -17.77 13.99 3.68
CA LEU A 214 -18.08 15.28 4.28
C LEU A 214 -17.94 16.40 3.26
N ARG A 215 -18.69 17.48 3.49
CA ARG A 215 -18.55 18.76 2.81
C ARG A 215 -18.21 19.80 3.86
N ASP A 216 -17.06 20.44 3.71
CA ASP A 216 -16.66 21.57 4.53
C ASP A 216 -16.60 22.86 3.70
N SER A 217 -16.72 23.99 4.36
CA SER A 217 -16.67 25.32 3.76
C SER A 217 -15.98 26.29 4.69
N MET A 218 -15.42 27.37 4.12
CA MET A 218 -14.78 28.40 4.91
C MET A 218 -15.32 29.79 4.58
N GLU A 219 -15.13 30.70 5.52
CA GLU A 219 -15.31 32.13 5.31
C GLU A 219 -13.98 32.76 4.92
N PHE A 220 -14.00 33.64 3.92
CA PHE A 220 -12.79 34.32 3.47
C PHE A 220 -12.38 35.44 4.42
N ASP A 221 -11.09 35.50 4.74
CA ASP A 221 -10.50 36.57 5.53
C ASP A 221 -10.48 37.88 4.72
N SER A 222 -11.08 38.93 5.27
CA SER A 222 -11.10 40.25 4.63
C SER A 222 -9.73 40.93 4.56
N LEU A 223 -8.76 40.51 5.39
CA LEU A 223 -7.38 40.99 5.36
C LEU A 223 -6.54 40.28 4.29
N ARG A 224 -6.93 39.07 3.89
CA ARG A 224 -6.26 38.27 2.85
C ARG A 224 -7.28 37.69 1.87
N PRO A 225 -7.94 38.56 1.06
CA PRO A 225 -8.97 38.12 0.14
C PRO A 225 -8.48 37.05 -0.84
N GLY A 226 -9.28 35.99 -0.99
CA GLY A 226 -9.00 34.87 -1.90
C GLY A 226 -8.03 33.82 -1.37
N GLU A 227 -7.35 34.03 -0.24
CA GLU A 227 -6.60 32.96 0.41
C GLU A 227 -7.54 31.97 1.10
N PHE A 228 -7.24 30.68 0.95
CA PHE A 228 -8.00 29.61 1.57
C PHE A 228 -7.10 28.55 2.19
N SER A 229 -7.60 27.90 3.23
CA SER A 229 -6.93 26.77 3.87
C SER A 229 -7.95 25.86 4.55
N PHE A 230 -7.92 24.58 4.21
CA PHE A 230 -8.67 23.52 4.88
C PHE A 230 -7.71 22.59 5.63
N GLU A 231 -8.00 22.34 6.90
CA GLU A 231 -7.30 21.37 7.74
C GLU A 231 -8.23 21.01 8.92
N PRO A 232 -8.29 19.74 9.37
CA PRO A 232 -7.57 18.57 8.87
C PRO A 232 -8.23 17.90 7.66
N ILE A 233 -7.42 17.53 6.67
CA ILE A 233 -7.83 16.76 5.48
C ILE A 233 -7.02 15.46 5.39
N PRO A 234 -7.67 14.28 5.28
CA PRO A 234 -6.95 13.02 5.06
C PRO A 234 -6.18 13.00 3.75
N GLN A 235 -5.14 12.16 3.68
CA GLN A 235 -4.50 11.82 2.41
C GLN A 235 -5.56 11.22 1.46
N GLY A 236 -5.38 11.39 0.16
CA GLY A 236 -6.32 10.83 -0.81
C GLY A 236 -6.73 11.79 -1.91
N LYS A 237 -7.79 11.42 -2.63
CA LYS A 237 -8.40 12.26 -3.65
C LYS A 237 -9.55 13.04 -3.03
N VAL A 238 -9.52 14.36 -3.17
CA VAL A 238 -10.57 15.26 -2.67
C VAL A 238 -11.12 16.10 -3.81
N ARG A 239 -12.34 16.61 -3.67
CA ARG A 239 -12.96 17.52 -4.65
C ARG A 239 -13.09 18.91 -4.05
N LEU A 240 -12.67 19.92 -4.78
CA LEU A 240 -12.70 21.32 -4.38
C LEU A 240 -13.56 22.10 -5.37
N VAL A 241 -14.57 22.80 -4.87
CA VAL A 241 -15.54 23.54 -5.67
C VAL A 241 -15.58 24.99 -5.22
N ALA A 242 -15.25 25.91 -6.13
CA ALA A 242 -15.41 27.35 -5.91
C ALA A 242 -16.58 27.87 -6.75
N VAL A 243 -17.40 28.74 -6.19
CA VAL A 243 -18.56 29.35 -6.87
C VAL A 243 -18.53 30.86 -6.65
N TYR A 244 -18.66 31.62 -7.73
CA TYR A 244 -18.81 33.06 -7.72
C TYR A 244 -20.18 33.46 -8.25
N ARG A 245 -21.00 34.09 -7.40
CA ARG A 245 -22.43 34.34 -7.65
C ARG A 245 -22.76 35.76 -8.12
N LYS A 246 -21.77 36.65 -8.19
CA LYS A 246 -21.99 38.04 -8.65
C LYS A 246 -22.08 38.12 -10.18
N SER A 247 -21.46 37.17 -10.89
CA SER A 247 -21.57 37.04 -12.35
C SER A 247 -22.92 36.46 -12.75
N VAL A 248 -23.39 36.80 -13.95
CA VAL A 248 -24.60 36.22 -14.54
C VAL A 248 -24.24 35.67 -15.93
N PRO A 249 -24.24 34.35 -16.13
CA PRO A 249 -24.49 33.30 -15.13
C PRO A 249 -23.40 33.24 -14.04
N SER A 250 -23.72 32.65 -12.89
CA SER A 250 -22.74 32.35 -11.85
C SER A 250 -21.64 31.45 -12.41
N GLU A 251 -20.40 31.70 -12.00
CA GLU A 251 -19.26 30.91 -12.44
C GLU A 251 -18.83 29.93 -11.35
N SER A 252 -18.42 28.72 -11.74
CA SER A 252 -17.93 27.71 -10.80
C SER A 252 -16.70 26.99 -11.33
N ILE A 253 -15.77 26.68 -10.43
CA ILE A 253 -14.62 25.82 -10.66
C ILE A 253 -14.86 24.53 -9.89
N ASP A 254 -14.60 23.40 -10.54
CA ASP A 254 -14.66 22.07 -9.92
C ASP A 254 -13.34 21.34 -10.22
N LYS A 255 -12.56 21.03 -9.18
CA LYS A 255 -11.26 20.37 -9.30
C LYS A 255 -11.17 19.17 -8.38
N TYR A 256 -10.62 18.08 -8.91
CA TYR A 256 -10.15 16.96 -8.10
C TYR A 256 -8.67 17.18 -7.77
N LEU A 257 -8.31 16.98 -6.52
CA LEU A 257 -6.98 17.23 -5.99
C LEU A 257 -6.45 15.98 -5.31
N THR A 258 -5.13 15.85 -5.33
CA THR A 258 -4.39 14.80 -4.63
C THR A 258 -3.76 15.39 -3.37
N VAL A 259 -4.18 14.91 -2.21
CA VAL A 259 -3.62 15.26 -0.90
C VAL A 259 -2.62 14.20 -0.52
N TYR A 260 -1.34 14.58 -0.47
CA TYR A 260 -0.27 13.65 -0.09
C TYR A 260 -0.14 13.56 1.42
N PRO A 261 0.22 12.39 1.98
CA PRO A 261 0.49 12.27 3.41
C PRO A 261 1.65 13.18 3.82
N LYS A 262 1.57 13.76 5.02
CA LYS A 262 2.51 14.71 5.63
C LYS A 262 2.65 16.07 4.91
N ILE A 263 2.49 16.10 3.59
CA ILE A 263 2.72 17.27 2.74
C ILE A 263 1.42 18.01 2.45
N GLY A 264 0.31 17.29 2.29
CA GLY A 264 -0.96 17.86 1.86
C GLY A 264 -0.97 18.29 0.38
N LYS A 265 -1.70 19.38 0.11
CA LYS A 265 -1.75 20.04 -1.20
C LYS A 265 -1.80 21.56 -0.99
N GLU A 266 -0.63 22.17 -1.03
CA GLU A 266 -0.46 23.60 -0.79
C GLU A 266 -0.19 24.37 -2.10
N ASP A 267 -0.17 25.70 -2.00
CA ASP A 267 0.11 26.64 -3.10
C ASP A 267 -0.79 26.44 -4.33
N LEU A 268 -2.05 26.08 -4.10
CA LEU A 268 -3.03 25.95 -5.17
C LEU A 268 -3.43 27.30 -5.74
N THR A 269 -3.58 27.36 -7.06
CA THR A 269 -4.27 28.47 -7.73
C THR A 269 -5.59 27.98 -8.33
N LEU A 270 -6.70 28.52 -7.82
CA LEU A 270 -8.03 28.35 -8.38
C LEU A 270 -8.34 29.57 -9.24
N ARG A 271 -8.31 29.38 -10.56
CA ARG A 271 -8.54 30.45 -11.52
C ARG A 271 -9.90 30.31 -12.18
N PHE A 272 -10.72 31.35 -12.06
CA PHE A 272 -11.95 31.48 -12.85
C PHE A 272 -11.61 31.82 -14.31
N GLY A 273 -12.45 31.39 -15.24
CA GLY A 273 -12.32 31.62 -16.67
C GLY A 273 -12.73 33.03 -17.10
N SER A 274 -13.53 33.75 -16.31
CA SER A 274 -13.87 35.15 -16.58
C SER A 274 -13.07 36.13 -15.72
N VAL A 275 -13.08 37.41 -16.14
CA VAL A 275 -12.56 38.52 -15.35
C VAL A 275 -13.65 38.95 -14.37
N LEU A 276 -13.48 38.62 -13.09
CA LEU A 276 -14.54 38.71 -12.08
C LEU A 276 -14.31 39.76 -10.99
N PHE A 277 -13.05 40.10 -10.71
CA PHE A 277 -12.66 40.87 -9.52
C PHE A 277 -12.22 42.30 -9.84
#